data_AF-A0A2G6SZA2-F1
#
_entry.id   AF-A0A2G6SZA2-F1
#
_cell.length_a   1.000
_cell.length_b   1.000
_cell.length_c   1.000
_cell.angle_alpha   90.00
_cell.angle_beta   90.00
_cell.angle_gamma   90.00
#
_symmetry.space_group_name_H-M   'P 1'
#
loop_
_entity.id
_entity.type
_entity.pdbx_description
1 polymer ?
#
loop_
_entity_poly.entity_id
_entity_poly.type
_entity_poly.pdbx_seq_one_letter_code
_entity_poly.pdbx_strand_id
1 'polypeptide(L)' 'MTYAAKIEGTNVKIVEIRTNSTKRTFGCASYKGAKSVNITGDLAAVTCGDGKVRVYDIRTGSLKRTL' A
#
# COMPACT_ATOMS: atom_id res chain seq x y z
N MET A 1 12.21 -9.05 3.85
CA MET A 1 10.96 -9.51 4.48
C MET A 1 9.94 -9.75 3.38
N THR A 2 9.04 -10.71 3.51
CA THR A 2 8.05 -10.99 2.47
C THR A 2 6.70 -10.44 2.89
N TYR A 3 6.15 -9.57 2.05
CA TYR A 3 4.88 -8.90 2.29
C TYR A 3 3.86 -9.32 1.24
N ALA A 4 2.60 -9.45 1.66
CA ALA A 4 1.45 -9.50 0.79
C ALA A 4 0.69 -8.17 0.89
N ALA A 5 0.03 -7.78 -0.19
CA ALA A 5 -0.91 -6.67 -0.18
C ALA A 5 -2.32 -7.18 -0.46
N LYS A 6 -3.31 -6.57 0.19
CA LYS A 6 -4.72 -6.75 -0.15
C LYS A 6 -5.43 -5.40 -0.20
N ILE A 7 -6.34 -5.25 -1.16
CA ILE A 7 -7.28 -4.13 -1.19
C ILE A 7 -8.51 -4.54 -0.38
N GLU A 8 -8.89 -3.72 0.58
CA GLU A 8 -10.06 -3.92 1.43
C GLU A 8 -10.86 -2.61 1.47
N GLY A 9 -11.96 -2.57 0.74
CA GLY A 9 -12.72 -1.35 0.50
C GLY A 9 -11.87 -0.29 -0.20
N THR A 10 -11.73 0.89 0.43
CA THR A 10 -10.93 2.00 -0.10
C THR A 10 -9.48 1.98 0.38
N ASN A 11 -9.05 0.94 1.07
CA ASN A 11 -7.73 0.86 1.71
C ASN A 11 -6.88 -0.26 1.12
N VAL A 12 -5.57 -0.11 1.25
CA VAL A 12 -4.57 -1.15 0.97
C VAL A 12 -3.94 -1.60 2.27
N LYS A 13 -4.08 -2.88 2.63
CA LYS A 13 -3.43 -3.48 3.79
C LYS A 13 -2.19 -4.24 3.35
N ILE A 14 -1.07 -3.99 4.04
CA ILE A 14 0.19 -4.71 3.89
C ILE A 14 0.33 -5.69 5.05
N VAL A 15 0.51 -6.96 4.74
CA VAL A 15 0.59 -8.05 5.71
C VAL A 15 1.97 -8.70 5.60
N GLU A 16 2.67 -8.88 6.72
CA GLU A 16 3.87 -9.70 6.77
C GLU A 16 3.46 -11.18 6.73
N ILE A 17 3.91 -11.89 5.70
CA ILE A 17 3.47 -13.27 5.44
C ILE A 17 3.86 -14.21 6.57
N ARG A 18 5.08 -14.07 7.11
CA ARG A 18 5.61 -14.97 8.15
C ARG A 18 4.81 -14.92 9.45
N THR A 19 4.35 -13.74 9.85
CA THR A 19 3.68 -13.52 11.15
C THR A 19 2.17 -13.36 11.00
N ASN A 20 1.68 -13.29 9.77
CA ASN A 20 0.31 -12.93 9.43
C ASN A 20 -0.16 -11.61 10.08
N SER A 21 0.79 -10.71 10.40
CA SER A 21 0.50 -9.44 11.05
C SER A 21 0.33 -8.32 10.02
N THR A 22 -0.72 -7.50 10.19
CA THR A 22 -0.89 -6.30 9.37
C THR A 22 0.18 -5.29 9.78
N LYS A 23 1.08 -4.95 8.87
CA LYS A 23 2.15 -3.98 9.11
C LYS A 23 1.69 -2.56 8.86
N ARG A 24 0.96 -2.33 7.77
CA ARG A 24 0.54 -0.99 7.33
C ARG A 24 -0.82 -1.04 6.67
N THR A 25 -1.51 0.09 6.72
CA THR A 25 -2.74 0.36 5.98
C THR A 25 -2.58 1.72 5.31
N PHE A 26 -2.73 1.76 3.99
CA PHE A 26 -2.71 2.99 3.20
C PHE A 26 -4.12 3.31 2.70
N GLY A 27 -4.56 4.54 2.94
CA GLY A 27 -5.90 4.98 2.58
C GLY A 27 -5.95 5.60 1.18
N CYS A 28 -6.92 5.16 0.37
CA CYS A 28 -7.30 5.81 -0.89
C CYS A 28 -8.74 6.37 -0.86
N ALA A 29 -9.37 6.49 0.31
CA ALA A 29 -10.75 6.98 0.43
C ALA A 29 -10.92 8.39 -0.21
N SER A 30 -10.02 9.32 0.14
CA SER A 30 -9.99 10.68 -0.43
C SER A 30 -9.53 10.73 -1.90
N TYR A 31 -9.18 9.58 -2.49
CA TYR A 31 -8.62 9.45 -3.83
C TYR A 31 -9.43 8.49 -4.70
N LYS A 32 -10.76 8.46 -4.54
CA LYS A 32 -11.69 7.62 -5.33
C LYS A 32 -11.43 6.10 -5.21
N GLY A 33 -10.92 5.66 -4.06
CA GLY A 33 -10.69 4.26 -3.71
C GLY A 33 -9.36 3.69 -4.21
N ALA A 34 -8.95 2.56 -3.64
CA ALA A 34 -7.74 1.85 -4.07
C ALA A 34 -8.05 1.02 -5.33
N LYS A 35 -7.15 1.04 -6.32
CA LYS A 35 -7.34 0.35 -7.60
C LYS A 35 -6.32 -0.77 -7.80
N SER A 36 -5.07 -0.52 -7.43
CA SER A 36 -4.03 -1.54 -7.49
C SER A 36 -2.95 -1.27 -6.45
N VAL A 37 -2.20 -2.32 -6.15
CA VAL A 37 -1.02 -2.27 -5.28
C VAL A 37 0.04 -3.19 -5.84
N ASN A 38 1.29 -2.72 -5.85
CA ASN A 38 2.46 -3.53 -6.15
C ASN A 38 3.45 -3.42 -4.98
N ILE A 39 4.10 -4.53 -4.64
CA ILE A 39 5.16 -4.57 -3.63
C ILE A 39 6.47 -4.89 -4.32
N THR A 40 7.49 -4.08 -4.06
CA THR A 40 8.87 -4.32 -4.51
C THR A 40 9.81 -4.10 -3.33
N GLY A 41 10.31 -5.19 -2.74
CA GLY A 41 11.13 -5.15 -1.53
C GLY A 41 10.37 -4.53 -0.36
N ASP A 42 10.91 -3.45 0.21
CA ASP A 42 10.31 -2.69 1.31
C ASP A 42 9.45 -1.50 0.82
N LEU A 43 9.11 -1.45 -0.46
CA LEU A 43 8.25 -0.40 -1.04
C LEU A 43 6.88 -0.95 -1.45
N ALA A 44 5.85 -0.16 -1.21
CA ALA A 44 4.50 -0.39 -1.70
C ALA A 44 4.08 0.75 -2.64
N ALA A 45 3.86 0.43 -3.92
CA ALA A 45 3.28 1.35 -4.88
C ALA A 45 1.75 1.16 -4.90
N VAL A 46 1.01 2.17 -4.49
CA VAL A 46 -0.46 2.15 -4.40
C VAL A 46 -1.03 3.10 -5.44
N THR A 47 -1.85 2.56 -6.34
CA THR A 47 -2.62 3.35 -7.30
C THR A 47 -4.01 3.58 -6.74
N CYS A 48 -4.36 4.85 -6.54
CA CYS A 48 -5.72 5.22 -6.16
C CYS A 48 -6.54 5.61 -7.41
N GLY A 49 -7.84 5.78 -7.25
CA GLY A 49 -8.76 6.14 -8.33
C GLY A 49 -8.61 7.56 -8.88
N ASP A 50 -7.74 8.39 -8.30
CA ASP A 50 -7.28 9.66 -8.88
C ASP A 50 -6.20 9.47 -9.95
N GLY A 51 -5.82 8.22 -10.24
CA GLY A 51 -4.85 7.86 -11.28
C GLY A 51 -3.40 8.03 -10.86
N LYS A 52 -3.12 8.62 -9.69
CA LYS A 52 -1.76 8.81 -9.20
C LYS A 52 -1.26 7.58 -8.47
N VAL A 53 0.04 7.31 -8.59
CA VAL A 53 0.71 6.23 -7.87
C VAL A 53 1.47 6.81 -6.69
N ARG A 54 1.16 6.34 -5.49
CA ARG A 54 1.82 6.75 -4.26
C ARG A 54 2.74 5.64 -3.79
N VAL A 55 4.03 5.92 -3.71
CA VAL A 55 5.05 4.97 -3.30
C VAL A 55 5.38 5.20 -1.83
N TYR A 56 5.11 4.19 -1.02
CA TYR A 56 5.34 4.20 0.42
C TYR A 56 6.48 3.28 0.80
N ASP A 57 7.23 3.68 1.81
CA ASP A 57 8.11 2.79 2.55
C ASP A 57 7.27 1.95 3.53
N ILE A 58 7.34 0.62 3.41
CA ILE A 58 6.55 -0.31 4.24
C ILE A 58 7.04 -0.29 5.69
N ARG A 59 8.36 -0.11 5.91
CA ARG A 59 8.97 -0.16 7.24
C ARG A 59 8.67 1.08 8.06
N THR A 60 8.73 2.26 7.44
CA THR A 60 8.48 3.53 8.12
C THR A 60 7.03 4.00 7.97
N GLY A 61 6.35 3.60 6.89
CA GLY A 61 5.05 4.15 6.49
C GLY A 61 5.14 5.49 5.75
N SER A 62 6.35 5.99 5.47
CA SER A 62 6.54 7.31 4.86
C SER A 62 6.18 7.27 3.37
N LEU A 63 5.44 8.28 2.90
CA LEU A 63 5.27 8.52 1.48
C LEU A 63 6.61 9.01 0.90
N LYS A 64 7.22 8.22 0.02
CA LYS A 64 8.50 8.54 -0.62
C LYS A 64 8.28 9.33 -1.92
N ARG A 65 7.22 9.03 -2.66
CA ARG A 65 6.95 9.66 -3.96
C ARG A 65 5.47 9.59 -4.34
N THR A 66 5.01 10.60 -5.07
CA THR A 66 3.78 10.53 -5.88
C THR A 66 4.20 10.63 -7.35
N LEU A 67 3.72 9.68 -8.16
CA LEU A 67 3.91 9.62 -9.61
C LEU A 67 2.59 9.94 -10.31
#